data_AF-A0AAV8UIS6-F1
#
_entry.id   AF-A0AAV8UIS6-F1
#
_cell.length_a   1.000
_cell.length_b   1.000
_cell.length_c   1.000
_cell.angle_alpha   90.00
_cell.angle_beta   90.00
_cell.angle_gamma   90.00
#
_symmetry.space_group_name_H-M   'P 1'
#
loop_
_entity.id
_entity.type
_entity.pdbx_description
1 polymer ?
#
loop_
_entity_poly.entity_id
_entity_poly.type
_entity_poly.pdbx_seq_one_letter_code
_entity_poly.pdbx_strand_id
1 'polypeptide(L)'
;MNRAKRIDAHPLQSKYPQKRTSGIFNMPPKHFINLTNGIETLRVVREDLEVQDAMFLRIQSSLCERGAYDKILMETDHNLLLHLATGHPCYVYDLASRSKRYGVPRAIWYGLEFIKYACGYCWFGSESELLQSEVLLRGKNVAGEWWKVMRHTVSKPVKQRLKYYSEFVEELGVQELRAYGVVGRATEYDGCKEIYAKMVRDSYELNPSAAADEQPSNDEFRLRLEESGLRVFDHTDPFEHNLRESAKMKPL
;
A
#
# COMPACT_ATOMS: atom_id res chain seq x y z
N MET A 1 10.88 27.89 -34.67
CA MET A 1 10.56 26.46 -34.84
C MET A 1 11.19 25.72 -33.65
N ASN A 2 10.37 24.93 -32.94
CA ASN A 2 10.66 24.08 -31.78
C ASN A 2 11.15 24.69 -30.45
N ARG A 3 10.12 25.13 -29.70
CA ARG A 3 9.99 25.11 -28.23
C ARG A 3 10.27 23.68 -27.71
N ALA A 4 11.42 23.45 -27.09
CA ALA A 4 11.57 22.37 -26.13
C ALA A 4 10.78 22.79 -24.88
N LYS A 5 9.62 22.16 -24.67
CA LYS A 5 8.83 22.34 -23.45
C LYS A 5 9.69 21.82 -22.28
N ARG A 6 10.03 22.73 -21.37
CA ARG A 6 10.35 22.38 -19.99
C ARG A 6 9.28 21.40 -19.52
N ILE A 7 9.69 20.20 -19.12
CA ILE A 7 8.85 19.38 -18.25
C ILE A 7 8.94 20.10 -16.92
N ASP A 8 7.90 20.84 -16.62
CA ASP A 8 7.73 21.55 -15.36
C ASP A 8 7.91 20.54 -14.23
N ALA A 9 8.76 20.91 -13.27
CA ALA A 9 8.96 20.18 -12.02
C ALA A 9 7.59 19.78 -11.44
N HIS A 10 7.43 18.48 -11.19
CA HIS A 10 6.18 17.90 -10.70
C HIS A 10 5.80 18.53 -9.35
N PRO A 11 4.53 18.88 -9.08
CA PRO A 11 4.13 19.67 -7.91
C PRO A 11 4.33 19.01 -6.54
N LEU A 12 4.87 17.79 -6.47
CA LEU A 12 5.01 17.01 -5.24
C LEU A 12 6.17 17.47 -4.34
N GLN A 13 7.02 18.40 -4.77
CA GLN A 13 8.14 18.87 -3.96
C GLN A 13 7.78 19.93 -2.89
N SER A 14 6.56 20.47 -2.83
CA SER A 14 6.30 21.68 -1.99
C SER A 14 5.18 21.62 -0.95
N LYS A 15 4.41 20.54 -0.79
CA LYS A 15 3.20 20.60 0.08
C LYS A 15 2.89 19.35 0.91
N TYR A 16 3.90 18.71 1.51
CA TYR A 16 3.64 17.89 2.69
C TYR A 16 3.81 18.75 3.95
N PRO A 17 2.88 18.70 4.92
CA PRO A 17 3.10 19.35 6.20
C PRO A 17 4.32 18.72 6.85
N GLN A 18 5.42 19.48 6.94
CA GLN A 18 6.54 19.19 7.83
C GLN A 18 6.13 19.42 9.29
N LYS A 19 5.04 18.78 9.76
CA LYS A 19 4.89 18.60 11.19
C LYS A 19 5.83 17.46 11.57
N ARG A 20 7.06 17.82 11.94
CA ARG A 20 7.91 16.96 12.75
C ARG A 20 7.14 16.68 14.04
N THR A 21 6.35 15.62 14.07
CA THR A 21 5.92 15.03 15.33
C THR A 21 7.17 14.44 15.95
N SER A 22 7.60 15.03 17.05
CA SER A 22 8.63 14.48 17.91
C SER A 22 8.29 13.02 18.21
N GLY A 23 9.09 12.07 17.69
CA GLY A 23 8.89 10.63 17.91
C GLY A 23 8.77 9.76 16.65
N ILE A 24 8.68 10.32 15.43
CA ILE A 24 8.71 9.48 14.22
C ILE A 24 10.12 8.90 14.04
N PHE A 25 10.30 7.62 14.36
CA PHE A 25 11.45 6.88 13.89
C PHE A 25 11.39 6.83 12.35
N ASN A 26 12.49 7.25 11.71
CA ASN A 26 12.66 7.10 10.26
C ASN A 26 13.00 5.63 9.96
N MET A 27 12.02 4.75 10.17
CA MET A 27 12.14 3.32 9.93
C MET A 27 12.32 3.08 8.42
N PRO A 28 13.20 2.15 8.03
CA PRO A 28 13.40 1.84 6.62
C PRO A 28 12.09 1.34 5.98
N PRO A 29 11.86 1.58 4.69
CA PRO A 29 10.69 1.06 4.02
C PRO A 29 10.74 -0.48 3.95
N LYS A 30 9.55 -1.09 3.89
CA LYS A 30 9.36 -2.54 3.73
C LYS A 30 8.46 -2.80 2.54
N HIS A 31 8.86 -3.78 1.73
CA HIS A 31 8.28 -4.00 0.40
C HIS A 31 7.59 -5.35 0.35
N PHE A 32 6.35 -5.33 -0.12
CA PHE A 32 5.47 -6.49 -0.16
C PHE A 32 4.86 -6.67 -1.54
N ILE A 33 5.12 -7.79 -2.18
CA ILE A 33 4.56 -8.16 -3.47
C ILE A 33 3.22 -8.86 -3.25
N ASN A 34 2.11 -8.25 -3.66
CA ASN A 34 0.81 -8.89 -3.57
C ASN A 34 0.62 -9.94 -4.68
N LEU A 35 0.33 -11.17 -4.28
CA LEU A 35 0.13 -12.26 -5.22
C LEU A 35 -1.23 -12.18 -5.94
N THR A 36 -1.32 -12.56 -7.22
CA THR A 36 -0.22 -13.03 -8.08
C THR A 36 0.37 -11.89 -8.92
N ASN A 37 -0.47 -10.97 -9.41
CA ASN A 37 -0.10 -10.01 -10.46
C ASN A 37 0.95 -8.99 -10.00
N GLY A 38 1.15 -8.81 -8.69
CA GLY A 38 2.28 -8.03 -8.17
C GLY A 38 3.65 -8.62 -8.54
N ILE A 39 3.75 -9.92 -8.85
CA ILE A 39 5.00 -10.59 -9.25
C ILE A 39 5.67 -9.90 -10.46
N GLU A 40 4.89 -9.31 -11.36
CA GLU A 40 5.43 -8.53 -12.49
C GLU A 40 6.31 -7.35 -12.06
N THR A 41 6.13 -6.85 -10.84
CA THR A 41 6.94 -5.76 -10.29
C THR A 41 8.29 -6.23 -9.75
N LEU A 42 8.54 -7.55 -9.62
CA LEU A 42 9.78 -8.07 -9.00
C LEU A 42 11.05 -7.53 -9.64
N ARG A 43 11.06 -7.43 -10.97
CA ARG A 43 12.22 -6.91 -11.70
C ARG A 43 12.48 -5.45 -11.34
N VAL A 44 11.47 -4.60 -11.44
CA VAL A 44 11.54 -3.18 -11.07
C VAL A 44 11.96 -3.02 -9.60
N VAL A 45 11.36 -3.82 -8.71
CA VAL A 45 11.64 -3.76 -7.27
C VAL A 45 13.09 -4.13 -6.96
N ARG A 46 13.67 -5.11 -7.67
CA ARG A 46 15.05 -5.56 -7.42
C ARG A 46 16.11 -4.74 -8.16
N GLU A 47 15.85 -4.40 -9.42
CA GLU A 47 16.82 -3.72 -10.30
C GLU A 47 16.73 -2.19 -10.14
N ASP A 48 15.53 -1.61 -10.26
CA ASP A 48 15.37 -0.16 -10.28
C ASP A 48 15.30 0.44 -8.86
N LEU A 49 14.64 -0.27 -7.93
CA LEU A 49 14.49 0.16 -6.54
C LEU A 49 15.54 -0.44 -5.61
N GLU A 50 16.37 -1.36 -6.11
CA GLU A 50 17.47 -2.02 -5.37
C GLU A 50 17.00 -2.76 -4.09
N VAL A 51 15.74 -3.19 -4.03
CA VAL A 51 15.17 -3.88 -2.88
C VAL A 51 15.37 -5.39 -3.02
N GLN A 52 16.26 -5.94 -2.20
CA GLN A 52 16.59 -7.37 -2.22
C GLN A 52 15.69 -8.23 -1.33
N ASP A 53 15.17 -7.67 -0.24
CA ASP A 53 14.43 -8.37 0.82
C ASP A 53 12.89 -8.19 0.69
N ALA A 54 12.39 -7.98 -0.52
CA ALA A 54 10.95 -7.87 -0.76
C ALA A 54 10.22 -9.16 -0.35
N MET A 55 9.19 -9.02 0.47
CA MET A 55 8.36 -10.10 0.98
C MET A 55 7.15 -10.33 0.07
N PHE A 56 6.54 -11.51 0.18
CA PHE A 56 5.28 -11.80 -0.52
C PHE A 56 4.13 -11.81 0.46
N LEU A 57 2.97 -11.33 0.02
CA LEU A 57 1.72 -11.45 0.76
C LEU A 57 0.56 -11.72 -0.19
N ARG A 58 -0.64 -11.94 0.37
CA ARG A 58 -1.83 -12.18 -0.44
C ARG A 58 -3.06 -11.49 0.13
N ILE A 59 -3.43 -10.36 -0.48
CA ILE A 59 -4.72 -9.69 -0.29
C ILE A 59 -5.63 -10.06 -1.46
N GLN A 60 -6.61 -10.93 -1.21
CA GLN A 60 -7.49 -11.41 -2.26
C GLN A 60 -8.62 -10.42 -2.58
N SER A 61 -8.63 -9.90 -3.81
CA SER A 61 -9.72 -9.04 -4.31
C SER A 61 -11.11 -9.70 -4.26
N SER A 62 -11.19 -11.03 -4.33
CA SER A 62 -12.44 -11.80 -4.23
C SER A 62 -12.96 -11.94 -2.80
N LEU A 63 -12.11 -11.81 -1.78
CA LEU A 63 -12.54 -11.69 -0.39
C LEU A 63 -13.06 -10.27 -0.12
N CYS A 64 -12.38 -9.25 -0.64
CA CYS A 64 -12.83 -7.85 -0.60
C CYS A 64 -14.20 -7.69 -1.26
N GLU A 65 -14.41 -8.29 -2.44
CA GLU A 65 -15.68 -8.22 -3.17
C GLU A 65 -16.85 -8.84 -2.42
N ARG A 66 -16.61 -9.95 -1.71
CA ARG A 66 -17.63 -10.66 -0.93
C ARG A 66 -17.85 -10.07 0.46
N GLY A 67 -17.06 -9.07 0.88
CA GLY A 67 -17.08 -8.57 2.26
C GLY A 67 -16.69 -9.64 3.29
N ALA A 68 -15.78 -10.55 2.94
CA ALA A 68 -15.35 -11.65 3.80
C ALA A 68 -14.31 -11.18 4.84
N TYR A 69 -14.68 -10.21 5.68
CA TYR A 69 -13.79 -9.46 6.56
C TYR A 69 -12.90 -10.32 7.45
N ASP A 70 -13.45 -11.33 8.12
CA ASP A 70 -12.67 -12.26 8.95
C ASP A 70 -11.57 -12.96 8.15
N LYS A 71 -11.89 -13.41 6.94
CA LYS A 71 -10.91 -14.09 6.08
C LYS A 71 -9.83 -13.13 5.58
N ILE A 72 -10.19 -11.89 5.23
CA ILE A 72 -9.22 -10.85 4.85
C ILE A 72 -8.18 -10.69 5.97
N LEU A 73 -8.64 -10.53 7.22
CA LEU A 73 -7.77 -10.28 8.37
C LEU A 73 -7.01 -11.52 8.84
N MET A 74 -7.56 -12.72 8.66
CA MET A 74 -6.86 -13.98 8.95
C MET A 74 -5.74 -14.27 7.95
N GLU A 75 -5.93 -13.91 6.68
CA GLU A 75 -4.92 -14.10 5.62
C GLU A 75 -3.86 -12.99 5.59
N THR A 76 -4.04 -11.88 6.34
CA THR A 76 -3.04 -10.82 6.43
C THR A 76 -1.72 -11.37 6.98
N ASP A 77 -0.64 -11.19 6.21
CA ASP A 77 0.69 -11.71 6.54
C ASP A 77 1.24 -11.16 7.87
N HIS A 78 1.96 -12.02 8.60
CA HIS A 78 2.53 -11.66 9.91
C HIS A 78 3.67 -10.65 9.81
N ASN A 79 4.47 -10.65 8.74
CA ASN A 79 5.51 -9.65 8.54
C ASN A 79 4.91 -8.28 8.29
N LEU A 80 3.82 -8.19 7.50
CA LEU A 80 3.12 -6.92 7.30
C LEU A 80 2.61 -6.35 8.64
N LEU A 81 1.98 -7.19 9.47
CA LEU A 81 1.47 -6.76 10.77
C LEU A 81 2.59 -6.27 11.70
N LEU A 82 3.69 -7.02 11.79
CA LEU A 82 4.82 -6.64 12.64
C LEU A 82 5.50 -5.35 12.14
N HIS A 83 5.71 -5.22 10.84
CA HIS A 83 6.34 -4.03 10.27
C HIS A 83 5.47 -2.77 10.46
N LEU A 84 4.15 -2.88 10.30
CA LEU A 84 3.23 -1.78 10.61
C LEU A 84 3.23 -1.45 12.12
N ALA A 85 3.21 -2.47 12.98
CA ALA A 85 3.20 -2.28 14.43
C ALA A 85 4.49 -1.66 14.97
N THR A 86 5.60 -1.82 14.25
CA THR A 86 6.90 -1.21 14.55
C THR A 86 7.12 0.09 13.77
N GLY A 87 6.09 0.58 13.08
CA GLY A 87 6.08 1.87 12.41
C GLY A 87 6.74 1.91 11.04
N HIS A 88 7.19 0.81 10.44
CA HIS A 88 7.80 0.84 9.10
C HIS A 88 6.79 1.31 8.03
N PRO A 89 7.22 2.16 7.08
CA PRO A 89 6.48 2.37 5.84
C PRO A 89 6.39 1.06 5.05
N CYS A 90 5.19 0.55 4.79
CA CYS A 90 4.96 -0.70 4.09
C CYS A 90 4.35 -0.43 2.70
N TYR A 91 5.09 -0.77 1.64
CA TYR A 91 4.69 -0.62 0.25
C TYR A 91 4.19 -1.96 -0.31
N VAL A 92 2.93 -2.00 -0.74
CA VAL A 92 2.28 -3.22 -1.25
C VAL A 92 2.02 -3.10 -2.75
N TYR A 93 2.74 -3.89 -3.55
CA TYR A 93 2.73 -3.83 -5.01
C TYR A 93 1.66 -4.72 -5.61
N ASP A 94 0.82 -4.17 -6.49
CA ASP A 94 -0.22 -4.92 -7.20
C ASP A 94 -0.57 -4.28 -8.55
N LEU A 95 -0.57 -5.08 -9.62
CA LEU A 95 -0.90 -4.67 -10.99
C LEU A 95 -2.25 -5.24 -11.48
N ALA A 96 -3.07 -5.85 -10.62
CA ALA A 96 -4.33 -6.51 -10.96
C ALA A 96 -5.51 -5.55 -11.27
N SER A 97 -5.26 -4.28 -11.58
CA SER A 97 -6.35 -3.33 -11.82
C SER A 97 -7.07 -3.65 -13.13
N ARG A 98 -8.33 -4.10 -13.03
CA ARG A 98 -9.19 -4.29 -14.21
C ARG A 98 -9.93 -3.01 -14.64
N SER A 99 -9.81 -1.92 -13.87
CA SER A 99 -10.54 -0.69 -14.16
C SER A 99 -9.63 0.34 -14.83
N LYS A 100 -9.89 0.64 -16.10
CA LYS A 100 -9.23 1.74 -16.83
C LYS A 100 -9.51 3.11 -16.21
N ARG A 101 -10.66 3.27 -15.53
CA ARG A 101 -11.08 4.53 -14.90
C ARG A 101 -10.30 4.83 -13.62
N TYR A 102 -10.13 3.81 -12.77
CA TYR A 102 -9.54 4.02 -11.44
C TYR A 102 -8.07 3.62 -11.39
N GLY A 103 -7.63 2.64 -12.19
CA GLY A 103 -6.22 2.27 -12.27
C GLY A 103 -5.62 1.71 -10.96
N VAL A 104 -6.46 1.29 -10.00
CA VAL A 104 -6.04 0.76 -8.69
C VAL A 104 -6.75 -0.58 -8.43
N PRO A 105 -6.03 -1.67 -8.11
CA PRO A 105 -6.62 -2.97 -7.80
C PRO A 105 -7.48 -2.93 -6.53
N ARG A 106 -8.54 -3.77 -6.47
CA ARG A 106 -9.42 -3.85 -5.29
C ARG A 106 -8.71 -4.32 -4.03
N ALA A 107 -7.71 -5.18 -4.17
CA ALA A 107 -6.86 -5.58 -3.06
C ALA A 107 -6.19 -4.36 -2.40
N ILE A 108 -5.81 -3.36 -3.19
CA ILE A 108 -5.21 -2.12 -2.69
C ILE A 108 -6.27 -1.16 -2.16
N TRP A 109 -7.13 -0.60 -3.01
CA TRP A 109 -8.03 0.49 -2.58
C TRP A 109 -9.08 0.06 -1.56
N TYR A 110 -9.36 -1.23 -1.41
CA TYR A 110 -10.31 -1.74 -0.41
C TYR A 110 -9.63 -2.62 0.63
N GLY A 111 -8.89 -3.64 0.18
CA GLY A 111 -8.32 -4.65 1.07
C GLY A 111 -7.26 -4.10 2.02
N LEU A 112 -6.23 -3.45 1.47
CA LEU A 112 -5.14 -2.85 2.25
C LEU A 112 -5.68 -1.77 3.20
N GLU A 113 -6.61 -0.95 2.72
CA GLU A 113 -7.25 0.08 3.54
C GLU A 113 -8.08 -0.51 4.68
N PHE A 114 -8.82 -1.59 4.44
CA PHE A 114 -9.55 -2.28 5.50
C PHE A 114 -8.61 -2.91 6.53
N ILE A 115 -7.49 -3.49 6.08
CA ILE A 115 -6.46 -4.04 6.98
C ILE A 115 -5.90 -2.93 7.88
N LYS A 116 -5.54 -1.79 7.28
CA LYS A 116 -5.05 -0.61 8.01
C LYS A 116 -6.08 -0.12 9.03
N TYR A 117 -7.34 0.01 8.63
CA TYR A 117 -8.42 0.40 9.55
C TYR A 117 -8.60 -0.59 10.69
N ALA A 118 -8.61 -1.89 10.40
CA ALA A 118 -8.78 -2.95 11.41
C ALA A 118 -7.62 -2.98 12.41
N CYS A 119 -6.38 -2.78 11.93
CA CYS A 119 -5.20 -2.64 12.79
C CYS A 119 -5.35 -1.39 13.68
N GLY A 120 -5.70 -0.24 13.12
CA GLY A 120 -5.93 0.98 13.90
C GLY A 120 -7.01 0.79 14.98
N TYR A 121 -8.12 0.13 14.64
CA TYR A 121 -9.19 -0.19 15.59
C TYR A 121 -8.69 -1.07 16.74
N CYS A 122 -7.87 -2.08 16.45
CA CYS A 122 -7.36 -3.03 17.43
C CYS A 122 -6.16 -2.50 18.24
N TRP A 123 -5.34 -1.63 17.67
CA TRP A 123 -4.08 -1.17 18.27
C TRP A 123 -4.22 0.17 18.96
N PHE A 124 -4.93 1.13 18.37
CA PHE A 124 -5.16 2.45 18.98
C PHE A 124 -6.44 2.48 19.82
N GLY A 125 -7.41 1.63 19.50
CA GLY A 125 -8.71 1.56 20.18
C GLY A 125 -9.84 2.23 19.38
N SER A 126 -11.07 1.79 19.63
CA SER A 126 -12.26 2.18 18.83
C SER A 126 -12.68 3.65 18.98
N GLU A 127 -12.26 4.30 20.06
CA GLU A 127 -12.58 5.69 20.39
C GLU A 127 -11.35 6.60 20.33
N SER A 128 -10.21 6.08 19.85
CA SER A 128 -8.97 6.84 19.77
C SER A 128 -9.01 7.86 18.64
N GLU A 129 -8.45 9.05 18.88
CA GLU A 129 -8.25 10.08 17.85
C GLU A 129 -7.30 9.62 16.73
N LEU A 130 -6.48 8.59 17.00
CA LEU A 130 -5.58 7.98 16.00
C LEU A 130 -6.32 7.01 15.07
N LEU A 131 -7.54 6.58 15.43
CA LEU A 131 -8.37 5.79 14.52
C LEU A 131 -8.93 6.71 13.43
N GLN A 132 -8.72 6.33 12.17
CA GLN A 132 -9.21 7.11 11.03
C GLN A 132 -10.74 7.27 11.07
N SER A 133 -11.20 8.50 11.30
CA SER A 133 -12.63 8.87 11.26
C SER A 133 -13.14 9.09 9.83
N GLU A 134 -12.23 9.30 8.88
CA GLU A 134 -12.52 9.42 7.45
C GLU A 134 -11.67 8.43 6.66
N VAL A 135 -12.34 7.48 6.00
CA VAL A 135 -11.71 6.57 5.04
C VAL A 135 -12.47 6.67 3.73
N LEU A 136 -11.90 7.38 2.76
CA LEU A 136 -12.57 7.69 1.50
C LEU A 136 -12.25 6.63 0.45
N LEU A 137 -13.19 5.71 0.22
CA LEU A 137 -13.10 4.75 -0.86
C LEU A 137 -13.92 5.21 -2.05
N ARG A 138 -13.23 5.60 -3.14
CA ARG A 138 -13.87 6.11 -4.37
C ARG A 138 -14.87 7.25 -4.08
N GLY A 139 -14.52 8.10 -3.12
CA GLY A 139 -15.33 9.26 -2.70
C GLY A 139 -16.51 8.94 -1.78
N LYS A 140 -16.61 7.72 -1.24
CA LYS A 140 -17.53 7.38 -0.16
C LYS A 140 -16.72 7.20 1.13
N ASN A 141 -17.09 7.92 2.19
CA ASN A 141 -16.54 7.63 3.52
C ASN A 141 -17.12 6.31 4.04
N VAL A 142 -16.26 5.32 4.31
CA VAL A 142 -16.65 3.99 4.81
C VAL A 142 -16.29 3.75 6.27
N ALA A 143 -15.64 4.71 6.94
CA ALA A 143 -15.15 4.53 8.31
C ALA A 143 -16.26 4.09 9.29
N GLY A 144 -17.43 4.71 9.23
CA GLY A 144 -18.56 4.33 10.10
C GLY A 144 -19.16 2.94 9.79
N GLU A 145 -19.09 2.50 8.53
CA GLU A 145 -19.49 1.15 8.12
C GLU A 145 -18.49 0.11 8.66
N TRP A 146 -17.19 0.38 8.48
CA TRP A 146 -16.12 -0.47 8.98
C TRP A 146 -16.02 -0.52 10.49
N TRP A 147 -16.32 0.58 11.20
CA TRP A 147 -16.44 0.56 12.65
C TRP A 147 -17.50 -0.45 13.11
N LYS A 148 -18.67 -0.47 12.46
CA LYS A 148 -19.75 -1.44 12.77
C LYS A 148 -19.32 -2.86 12.44
N VAL A 149 -18.65 -3.06 11.31
CA VAL A 149 -18.07 -4.37 10.92
C VAL A 149 -17.08 -4.83 11.98
N MET A 150 -16.13 -3.99 12.37
CA MET A 150 -15.17 -4.31 13.43
C MET A 150 -15.89 -4.60 14.73
N ARG A 151 -16.88 -3.80 15.13
CA ARG A 151 -17.59 -4.01 16.40
C ARG A 151 -18.42 -5.30 16.42
N HIS A 152 -19.19 -5.57 15.38
CA HIS A 152 -20.26 -6.57 15.39
C HIS A 152 -20.02 -7.80 14.52
N THR A 153 -19.24 -7.68 13.46
CA THR A 153 -19.06 -8.75 12.46
C THR A 153 -17.74 -9.49 12.65
N VAL A 154 -16.64 -8.75 12.88
CA VAL A 154 -15.32 -9.38 13.01
C VAL A 154 -15.23 -10.19 14.30
N SER A 155 -14.84 -11.45 14.17
CA SER A 155 -14.85 -12.39 15.29
C SER A 155 -13.77 -12.08 16.33
N LYS A 156 -13.99 -12.55 17.56
CA LYS A 156 -13.06 -12.35 18.68
C LYS A 156 -11.66 -12.94 18.39
N PRO A 157 -11.50 -14.16 17.83
CA PRO A 157 -10.17 -14.70 17.53
C PRO A 157 -9.37 -13.83 16.55
N VAL A 158 -10.04 -13.28 15.53
CA VAL A 158 -9.41 -12.37 14.55
C VAL A 158 -8.93 -11.09 15.22
N LYS A 159 -9.76 -10.47 16.06
CA LYS A 159 -9.37 -9.29 16.85
C LYS A 159 -8.21 -9.58 17.80
N GLN A 160 -8.21 -10.74 18.45
CA GLN A 160 -7.12 -11.16 19.33
C GLN A 160 -5.81 -11.34 18.57
N ARG A 161 -5.87 -11.94 17.37
CA ARG A 161 -4.70 -12.06 16.49
C ARG A 161 -4.12 -10.69 16.12
N LEU A 162 -4.96 -9.73 15.77
CA LEU A 162 -4.47 -8.36 15.50
C LEU A 162 -3.92 -7.72 16.77
N LYS A 163 -4.66 -7.83 17.90
CA LYS A 163 -4.28 -7.25 19.18
C LYS A 163 -2.93 -7.76 19.71
N TYR A 164 -2.50 -8.96 19.33
CA TYR A 164 -1.17 -9.46 19.67
C TYR A 164 -0.05 -8.45 19.34
N TYR A 165 -0.21 -7.65 18.28
CA TYR A 165 0.78 -6.66 17.87
C TYR A 165 0.67 -5.30 18.57
N SER A 166 -0.37 -5.06 19.38
CA SER A 166 -0.59 -3.74 20.01
C SER A 166 0.49 -3.40 21.03
N GLU A 167 1.12 -4.40 21.65
CA GLU A 167 2.22 -4.20 22.60
C GLU A 167 3.42 -3.51 21.93
N PHE A 168 3.76 -3.88 20.69
CA PHE A 168 4.82 -3.21 19.93
C PHE A 168 4.45 -1.77 19.55
N VAL A 169 3.17 -1.53 19.23
CA VAL A 169 2.65 -0.20 18.90
C VAL A 169 2.79 0.74 20.09
N GLU A 170 2.41 0.27 21.28
CA GLU A 170 2.51 1.04 22.52
C GLU A 170 3.97 1.29 22.92
N GLU A 171 4.80 0.25 22.95
CA GLU A 171 6.21 0.35 23.36
C GLU A 171 7.03 1.26 22.44
N LEU A 172 6.75 1.22 21.14
CA LEU A 172 7.46 2.04 20.14
C LEU A 172 6.79 3.39 19.86
N GLY A 173 5.67 3.69 20.54
CA GLY A 173 4.95 4.95 20.39
C GLY A 173 4.46 5.21 18.96
N VAL A 174 4.05 4.17 18.23
CA VAL A 174 3.56 4.31 16.86
C VAL A 174 2.20 5.03 16.87
N GLN A 175 2.13 6.14 16.15
CA GLN A 175 0.92 6.99 16.06
C GLN A 175 0.21 6.92 14.71
N GLU A 176 0.83 6.28 13.71
CA GLU A 176 0.31 6.21 12.35
C GLU A 176 0.63 4.86 11.70
N LEU A 177 -0.34 4.32 10.96
CA LEU A 177 -0.17 3.14 10.13
C LEU A 177 0.18 3.53 8.69
N ARG A 178 1.47 3.36 8.38
CA ARG A 178 2.08 3.72 7.09
C ARG A 178 2.02 2.55 6.11
N ALA A 179 0.82 2.22 5.62
CA ALA A 179 0.62 1.23 4.56
C ALA A 179 0.22 1.94 3.26
N TYR A 180 0.91 1.63 2.16
CA TYR A 180 0.69 2.27 0.86
C TYR A 180 0.58 1.23 -0.24
N GLY A 181 -0.36 1.43 -1.17
CA GLY A 181 -0.41 0.63 -2.39
C GLY A 181 0.60 1.14 -3.40
N VAL A 182 1.26 0.26 -4.15
CA VAL A 182 2.04 0.63 -5.33
C VAL A 182 1.39 -0.03 -6.54
N VAL A 183 1.00 0.80 -7.51
CA VAL A 183 0.24 0.37 -8.69
C VAL A 183 0.91 0.88 -9.95
N GLY A 184 0.60 0.24 -11.08
CA GLY A 184 1.13 0.61 -12.38
C GLY A 184 0.17 0.25 -13.50
N ARG A 185 0.73 0.03 -14.69
CA ARG A 185 -0.03 -0.52 -15.82
C ARG A 185 -0.66 -1.85 -15.41
N ALA A 186 -1.91 -2.07 -15.81
CA ALA A 186 -2.59 -3.33 -15.57
C ALA A 186 -1.84 -4.49 -16.24
N THR A 187 -1.76 -5.61 -15.54
CA THR A 187 -1.18 -6.86 -16.06
C THR A 187 -1.82 -7.28 -17.38
N GLU A 188 -1.01 -7.83 -18.27
CA GLU A 188 -1.45 -8.52 -19.50
C GLU A 188 -1.38 -10.05 -19.36
N TYR A 189 -0.91 -10.54 -18.21
CA TYR A 189 -0.63 -11.95 -17.94
C TYR A 189 -1.58 -12.55 -16.88
N ASP A 190 -2.76 -11.95 -16.68
CA ASP A 190 -3.72 -12.41 -15.66
C ASP A 190 -4.08 -13.89 -15.88
N GLY A 191 -3.83 -14.72 -14.87
CA GLY A 191 -4.05 -16.17 -14.93
C GLY A 191 -2.92 -17.01 -15.55
N CYS A 192 -1.87 -16.41 -16.12
CA CYS A 192 -0.73 -17.11 -16.72
C CYS A 192 0.31 -17.55 -15.66
N LYS A 193 -0.01 -18.60 -14.89
CA LYS A 193 0.83 -19.07 -13.76
C LYS A 193 2.27 -19.40 -14.15
N GLU A 194 2.48 -19.95 -15.34
CA GLU A 194 3.78 -20.36 -15.85
C GLU A 194 4.71 -19.16 -16.04
N ILE A 195 4.16 -18.03 -16.50
CA ILE A 195 4.89 -16.76 -16.65
C ILE A 195 5.32 -16.23 -15.29
N TYR A 196 4.41 -16.19 -14.31
CA TYR A 196 4.74 -15.73 -12.95
C TYR A 196 5.77 -16.64 -12.27
N ALA A 197 5.66 -17.96 -12.44
CA ALA A 197 6.64 -18.90 -11.90
C ALA A 197 8.03 -18.67 -12.50
N LYS A 198 8.10 -18.39 -13.82
CA LYS A 198 9.36 -18.01 -14.48
C LYS A 198 9.91 -16.70 -13.91
N MET A 199 9.10 -15.65 -13.79
CA MET A 199 9.53 -14.35 -13.23
C MET A 199 10.11 -14.48 -11.82
N VAL A 200 9.46 -15.27 -10.96
CA VAL A 200 9.98 -15.55 -9.61
C VAL A 200 11.33 -16.25 -9.70
N ARG A 201 11.45 -17.31 -10.51
CA ARG A 201 12.73 -18.03 -10.71
C ARG A 201 13.84 -17.10 -11.20
N ASP A 202 13.58 -16.37 -12.29
CA ASP A 202 14.53 -15.43 -12.88
C ASP A 202 15.00 -14.41 -11.82
N SER A 203 14.08 -13.93 -10.97
CA SER A 203 14.43 -12.98 -9.91
C SER A 203 15.44 -13.55 -8.90
N TYR A 204 15.34 -14.84 -8.54
CA TYR A 204 16.29 -15.50 -7.64
C TYR A 204 17.62 -15.84 -8.32
N GLU A 205 17.60 -16.19 -9.62
CA GLU A 205 18.81 -16.48 -10.39
C GLU A 205 19.66 -15.22 -10.66
N LEU A 206 19.02 -14.05 -10.77
CA LEU A 206 19.67 -12.74 -10.90
C LEU A 206 20.33 -12.23 -9.61
N ASN A 207 20.35 -13.02 -8.54
CA ASN A 207 20.84 -12.60 -7.22
C ASN A 207 22.17 -13.30 -6.81
N PRO A 208 23.32 -12.97 -7.43
CA PRO A 208 24.62 -13.46 -6.98
C PRO A 208 25.16 -12.59 -5.82
N SER A 209 24.78 -12.96 -4.60
CA SER A 209 25.35 -12.50 -3.30
C SER A 209 25.26 -11.01 -2.95
N ALA A 210 24.83 -10.78 -1.71
CA ALA A 210 24.67 -9.50 -1.04
C ALA A 210 25.95 -8.65 -1.00
N ALA A 211 25.83 -7.38 -1.39
CA ALA A 211 26.74 -6.32 -0.98
C ALA A 211 26.00 -4.98 -0.88
N ALA A 212 26.31 -4.26 0.21
CA ALA A 212 26.00 -2.87 0.58
C ALA A 212 24.71 -2.57 1.35
N ASP A 213 24.93 -2.05 2.56
CA ASP A 213 24.03 -1.80 3.70
C ASP A 213 23.34 -0.42 3.68
N GLU A 214 23.16 0.21 2.51
CA GLU A 214 22.44 1.48 2.43
C GLU A 214 21.10 1.30 1.72
N GLN A 215 20.04 1.18 2.53
CA GLN A 215 18.66 1.29 2.03
C GLN A 215 18.38 2.75 1.68
N PRO A 216 17.87 3.05 0.47
CA PRO A 216 17.58 4.42 0.06
C PRO A 216 16.55 5.07 1.00
N SER A 217 16.65 6.39 1.17
CA SER A 217 15.67 7.13 1.97
C SER A 217 14.27 7.02 1.34
N ASN A 218 13.22 7.18 2.15
CA ASN A 218 11.84 7.07 1.67
C ASN A 218 11.51 8.04 0.51
N ASP A 219 12.15 9.21 0.48
CA ASP A 219 11.95 10.21 -0.58
C ASP A 219 12.68 9.81 -1.87
N GLU A 220 13.90 9.28 -1.75
CA GLU A 220 14.65 8.74 -2.89
C GLU A 220 13.94 7.55 -3.52
N PHE A 221 13.40 6.65 -2.69
CA PHE A 221 12.60 5.51 -3.13
C PHE A 221 11.36 5.95 -3.94
N ARG A 222 10.66 6.99 -3.49
CA ARG A 222 9.47 7.51 -4.20
C ARG A 222 9.82 8.10 -5.57
N LEU A 223 10.96 8.76 -5.70
CA LEU A 223 11.45 9.27 -6.98
C LEU A 223 11.73 8.12 -7.97
N ARG A 224 12.43 7.07 -7.51
CA ARG A 224 12.74 5.90 -8.36
C ARG A 224 11.47 5.16 -8.82
N LEU A 225 10.43 5.10 -7.98
CA LEU A 225 9.12 4.54 -8.36
C LEU A 225 8.49 5.27 -9.56
N GLU A 226 8.51 6.60 -9.54
CA GLU A 226 7.94 7.40 -10.63
C GLU A 226 8.71 7.19 -11.94
N GLU A 227 10.03 7.12 -11.89
CA GLU A 227 10.91 6.85 -13.04
C GLU A 227 10.66 5.46 -13.64
N SER A 228 10.33 4.46 -12.81
CA SER A 228 9.98 3.11 -13.26
C SER A 228 8.54 2.97 -13.77
N GLY A 229 7.77 4.05 -13.84
CA GLY A 229 6.36 4.03 -14.26
C GLY A 229 5.40 3.40 -13.25
N LEU A 230 5.83 3.24 -11.99
CA LEU A 230 4.97 2.87 -10.87
C LEU A 230 4.51 4.13 -10.13
N ARG A 231 3.40 4.03 -9.40
CA ARG A 231 2.89 5.14 -8.58
C ARG A 231 2.41 4.63 -7.23
N VAL A 232 2.65 5.43 -6.19
CA VAL A 232 2.09 5.20 -4.86
C VAL A 232 0.63 5.63 -4.86
N PHE A 233 -0.25 4.74 -4.42
CA PHE A 233 -1.63 5.05 -4.11
C PHE A 233 -1.73 5.38 -2.63
N ASP A 234 -2.09 6.63 -2.33
CA ASP A 234 -2.41 7.13 -1.00
C ASP A 234 -3.83 7.71 -1.01
N HIS A 235 -4.75 7.10 -0.25
CA HIS A 235 -6.14 7.55 -0.15
C HIS A 235 -6.29 8.88 0.58
N THR A 236 -5.25 9.35 1.28
CA THR A 236 -5.24 10.65 1.96
C THR A 236 -4.81 11.80 1.06
N ASP A 237 -4.33 11.53 -0.16
CA ASP A 237 -3.94 12.54 -1.13
C ASP A 237 -5.18 13.16 -1.82
N PRO A 238 -5.49 14.45 -1.61
CA PRO A 238 -6.60 15.11 -2.25
C PRO A 238 -6.45 15.27 -3.78
N PHE A 239 -5.28 15.04 -4.37
CA PHE A 239 -5.07 15.16 -5.82
C PHE A 239 -5.76 14.07 -6.65
N GLU A 240 -6.03 12.87 -6.10
CA GLU A 240 -6.87 11.89 -6.80
C GLU A 240 -8.35 12.32 -6.87
N HIS A 241 -8.76 13.30 -6.06
CA HIS A 241 -10.07 13.94 -6.16
C HIS A 241 -10.18 14.86 -7.39
N ASN A 242 -9.05 15.40 -7.90
CA ASN A 242 -9.03 16.37 -9.02
C ASN A 242 -9.06 15.73 -10.42
N LEU A 243 -8.79 14.43 -10.56
CA LEU A 243 -9.09 13.70 -11.80
C LEU A 243 -10.61 13.66 -12.11
N ARG A 244 -11.47 14.00 -11.13
CA ARG A 244 -12.92 14.12 -11.32
C ARG A 244 -13.36 15.45 -11.95
N GLU A 245 -12.59 16.51 -11.85
CA GLU A 245 -12.98 17.81 -12.42
C GLU A 245 -12.47 18.00 -13.84
N SER A 246 -11.25 17.54 -14.14
CA SER A 246 -10.69 17.61 -15.49
C SER A 246 -11.37 16.67 -16.49
N ALA A 247 -12.01 15.58 -16.03
CA ALA A 247 -12.85 14.72 -16.87
C ALA A 247 -14.28 15.25 -17.10
N LYS A 248 -14.70 16.32 -16.39
CA LYS A 248 -16.00 16.98 -16.58
C LYS A 248 -15.94 18.24 -17.45
N MET A 249 -14.75 18.67 -17.87
CA MET A 249 -14.58 19.74 -18.85
C MET A 249 -14.12 19.19 -20.22
N LYS A 250 -15.07 18.61 -20.95
CA LYS A 250 -15.11 18.76 -22.40
C LYS A 250 -16.54 19.07 -22.83
N PRO A 251 -16.88 20.36 -23.06
CA PRO A 251 -17.98 20.69 -23.93
C PRO A 251 -17.47 20.67 -25.38
N LEU A 252 -18.14 19.88 -26.22
CA LEU A 252 -18.55 20.21 -27.58
C LEU A 252 -19.57 19.16 -28.01
#